data_AF-Q16PT0-F1
#
_entry.id   AF-Q16PT0-F1
#
_cell.length_a   1.000
_cell.length_b   1.000
_cell.length_c   1.000
_cell.angle_alpha   90.00
_cell.angle_beta   90.00
_cell.angle_gamma   90.00
#
_symmetry.space_group_name_H-M   'P 1'
#
loop_
_entity.id
_entity.type
_entity.pdbx_description
1 polymer ?
#
loop_
_entity_poly.entity_id
_entity_poly.type
_entity_poly.pdbx_seq_one_letter_code
_entity_poly.pdbx_strand_id
1 'polypeptide(L)'
;MHGRDEINATAHVHLTKTIEATRVHLFNIITQYRAIFPEDEDAVSGLSTITVEHSAADGSKIFHSWLHDQIVDFINVLEKDLASNDINSYDTILGQCMYFGLSFSRVGVDFRSLIAPVFIKVISQNFQTTVVRITRQFEQEIERYTLINKVPNAIKRSKSVDKSDTGNHPPETLLDFTPLALYCNEILTVFNELRLCAPIALAPTVTEILEASLEIVCKNILSFYRQEQQAFTASERECFIRFCSCFAYDLIPYLQRCVHFIFPPATIANHLGINVLTLQKHGITYFRQRKILEPIEYLLPDKMEAVIKQVGEISVGSQRIASTAQSVPSGDEGQTMNPSGEDDKVGEMSSAGASSSEGILEE
;
A
#
# COMPACT_ATOMS: atom_id res chain seq x y z
N MET A 1 -17.54 -17.09 -43.85
CA MET A 1 -17.81 -17.45 -42.45
C MET A 1 -16.76 -16.75 -41.56
N HIS A 2 -16.66 -15.44 -41.35
CA HIS A 2 -17.64 -14.36 -41.11
C HIS A 2 -18.73 -14.75 -40.10
N GLY A 3 -18.33 -14.91 -38.84
CA GLY A 3 -19.26 -15.20 -37.74
C GLY A 3 -18.62 -15.74 -36.45
N ARG A 4 -17.41 -15.31 -36.07
CA ARG A 4 -16.83 -15.59 -34.74
C ARG A 4 -16.16 -14.38 -34.06
N ASP A 5 -16.36 -13.19 -34.61
CA ASP A 5 -15.86 -11.93 -34.05
C ASP A 5 -17.02 -11.03 -33.56
N GLU A 6 -18.15 -11.63 -33.16
CA GLU A 6 -19.23 -10.91 -32.49
C GLU A 6 -19.04 -10.94 -30.96
N ILE A 7 -18.33 -9.91 -30.49
CA ILE A 7 -18.58 -9.21 -29.22
C ILE A 7 -18.54 -10.08 -27.95
N ASN A 8 -17.37 -10.65 -27.63
CA ASN A 8 -17.03 -10.82 -26.22
C ASN A 8 -16.45 -9.47 -25.74
N ALA A 9 -17.33 -8.49 -25.51
CA ALA A 9 -16.91 -7.23 -24.91
C ALA A 9 -16.30 -7.59 -23.54
N THR A 10 -15.03 -7.24 -23.32
CA THR A 10 -14.39 -7.44 -22.02
C THR A 10 -15.26 -6.82 -20.94
N ALA A 11 -15.29 -7.40 -19.74
CA ALA A 11 -16.15 -6.92 -18.65
C ALA A 11 -15.99 -5.41 -18.43
N HIS A 12 -14.78 -4.88 -18.57
CA HIS A 12 -14.51 -3.43 -18.55
C HIS A 12 -15.30 -2.63 -19.62
N VAL A 13 -15.33 -3.09 -20.88
CA VAL A 13 -16.07 -2.44 -21.97
C VAL A 13 -17.57 -2.55 -21.73
N HIS A 14 -18.04 -3.72 -21.31
CA HIS A 14 -19.45 -3.94 -20.98
C HIS A 14 -19.90 -3.00 -19.84
N LEU A 15 -19.09 -2.88 -18.79
CA LEU A 15 -19.36 -2.04 -17.64
C LEU A 15 -19.42 -0.56 -18.00
N THR A 16 -18.44 -0.06 -18.75
CA THR A 16 -18.39 1.35 -19.18
C THR A 16 -19.62 1.70 -20.04
N LYS A 17 -20.00 0.81 -20.97
CA LYS A 17 -21.20 0.99 -21.79
C LYS A 17 -22.47 0.94 -20.95
N THR A 18 -22.55 0.03 -19.99
CA THR A 18 -23.72 -0.13 -19.11
C THR A 18 -23.92 1.10 -18.23
N ILE A 19 -22.85 1.63 -17.63
CA ILE A 19 -22.90 2.87 -16.83
C ILE A 19 -23.47 4.01 -17.67
N GLU A 20 -22.91 4.24 -18.87
CA GLU A 20 -23.30 5.37 -19.70
C GLU A 20 -24.72 5.21 -20.27
N ALA A 21 -25.05 4.02 -20.80
CA ALA A 21 -26.39 3.75 -21.33
C ALA A 21 -27.46 3.90 -20.24
N THR A 22 -27.24 3.30 -19.07
CA THR A 22 -28.19 3.39 -17.95
C THR A 22 -28.38 4.83 -17.51
N ARG A 23 -27.29 5.59 -17.37
CA ARG A 23 -27.31 7.01 -17.00
C ARG A 23 -28.12 7.85 -17.99
N VAL A 24 -27.85 7.73 -19.29
CA VAL A 24 -28.53 8.53 -20.32
C VAL A 24 -30.00 8.16 -20.42
N HIS A 25 -30.33 6.87 -20.46
CA HIS A 25 -31.70 6.41 -20.64
C HIS A 25 -32.57 6.69 -19.42
N LEU A 26 -32.09 6.42 -18.19
CA LEU A 26 -32.86 6.74 -16.99
C LEU A 26 -33.07 8.25 -16.84
N PHE A 27 -32.08 9.08 -17.19
CA PHE A 27 -32.25 10.54 -17.13
C PHE A 27 -33.34 11.02 -18.09
N ASN A 28 -33.34 10.51 -19.32
CA ASN A 28 -34.38 10.81 -20.30
C ASN A 28 -35.77 10.35 -19.83
N ILE A 29 -35.87 9.17 -19.21
CA ILE A 29 -37.15 8.67 -18.70
C ILE A 29 -37.64 9.52 -17.53
N ILE A 30 -36.77 9.87 -16.57
CA ILE A 30 -37.14 10.73 -15.42
C ILE A 30 -37.60 12.11 -15.88
N THR A 31 -36.87 12.73 -16.80
CA THR A 31 -37.22 14.05 -17.32
C THR A 31 -38.53 14.04 -18.09
N GLN A 32 -38.77 13.01 -18.93
CA GLN A 32 -40.04 12.85 -19.63
C GLN A 32 -41.20 12.55 -18.67
N TYR A 33 -40.99 11.69 -17.68
CA TYR A 33 -42.01 11.39 -16.66
C TYR A 33 -42.45 12.67 -15.94
N ARG A 34 -41.49 13.49 -15.47
CA ARG A 34 -41.79 14.77 -14.81
C ARG A 34 -42.49 15.79 -15.72
N ALA A 35 -42.24 15.75 -17.03
CA ALA A 35 -42.91 16.64 -17.98
C ALA A 35 -44.37 16.23 -18.24
N ILE A 36 -44.67 14.91 -18.22
CA ILE A 36 -46.01 14.36 -18.47
C ILE A 36 -46.85 14.34 -17.18
N PHE A 37 -46.21 14.02 -16.06
CA PHE A 37 -46.81 13.90 -14.73
C PHE A 37 -46.11 14.88 -13.76
N PRO A 38 -46.34 16.20 -13.91
CA PRO A 38 -45.81 17.17 -12.96
C PRO A 38 -46.33 16.88 -11.55
N GLU A 39 -45.44 16.87 -10.57
CA GLU A 39 -45.84 16.80 -9.16
C GLU A 39 -46.39 18.16 -8.76
N ASP A 40 -47.66 18.23 -8.35
CA ASP A 40 -48.25 19.47 -7.82
C ASP A 40 -47.56 19.79 -6.48
N GLU A 41 -46.60 20.72 -6.47
CA GLU A 41 -45.89 21.21 -5.27
C GLU A 41 -46.84 21.88 -4.24
N ASP A 42 -48.10 22.12 -4.61
CA ASP A 42 -49.09 22.84 -3.80
C ASP A 42 -49.76 22.00 -2.69
N ALA A 43 -49.50 20.70 -2.59
CA ALA A 43 -50.12 19.84 -1.56
C ALA A 43 -49.62 20.10 -0.12
N VAL A 44 -48.58 20.93 0.08
CA VAL A 44 -48.02 21.23 1.41
C VAL A 44 -48.63 22.49 2.04
N SER A 45 -49.41 23.28 1.28
CA SER A 45 -50.02 24.52 1.79
C SER A 45 -51.54 24.52 1.64
N GLY A 46 -52.20 23.80 2.55
CA GLY A 46 -53.56 24.14 2.98
C GLY A 46 -54.64 23.12 2.60
N LEU A 47 -55.20 22.49 3.65
CA LEU A 47 -56.59 22.05 3.77
C LEU A 47 -57.35 21.76 2.44
N SER A 48 -56.90 20.78 1.68
CA SER A 48 -57.64 20.28 0.51
C SER A 48 -58.43 19.04 0.89
N THR A 49 -59.74 19.18 0.72
CA THR A 49 -60.80 18.19 0.85
C THR A 49 -60.40 16.81 0.30
N ILE A 50 -60.74 15.75 1.04
CA ILE A 50 -60.63 14.34 0.66
C ILE A 50 -61.50 14.08 -0.58
N THR A 51 -61.02 14.42 -1.78
CA THR A 51 -61.66 14.05 -3.04
C THR A 51 -60.60 13.93 -4.14
N VAL A 52 -60.38 12.69 -4.61
CA VAL A 52 -59.78 12.34 -5.93
C VAL A 52 -58.24 12.44 -6.07
N GLU A 53 -57.47 12.65 -5.00
CA GLU A 53 -55.98 12.71 -5.11
C GLU A 53 -55.24 11.36 -4.98
N HIS A 54 -55.95 10.24 -4.75
CA HIS A 54 -55.31 8.95 -4.54
C HIS A 54 -54.57 8.39 -5.78
N SER A 55 -54.98 8.75 -7.00
CA SER A 55 -54.43 8.17 -8.24
C SER A 55 -53.07 8.74 -8.65
N ALA A 56 -52.82 10.04 -8.43
CA ALA A 56 -51.54 10.68 -8.78
C ALA A 56 -50.42 10.31 -7.78
N ALA A 57 -50.77 10.23 -6.49
CA ALA A 57 -49.88 9.76 -5.43
C ALA A 57 -49.50 8.27 -5.59
N ASP A 58 -50.35 7.46 -6.22
CA ASP A 58 -50.05 6.06 -6.54
C ASP A 58 -49.13 5.95 -7.76
N GLY A 59 -49.34 6.79 -8.79
CA GLY A 59 -48.48 6.87 -9.98
C GLY A 59 -47.03 7.26 -9.67
N SER A 60 -46.81 8.27 -8.83
CA SER A 60 -45.45 8.65 -8.39
C SER A 60 -44.75 7.52 -7.62
N LYS A 61 -45.48 6.81 -6.74
CA LYS A 61 -44.94 5.64 -6.03
C LYS A 61 -44.55 4.51 -6.98
N ILE A 62 -45.40 4.21 -7.97
CA ILE A 62 -45.11 3.19 -8.99
C ILE A 62 -43.85 3.55 -9.77
N PHE A 63 -43.72 4.82 -10.17
CA PHE A 63 -42.53 5.30 -10.88
C PHE A 63 -41.27 5.19 -10.03
N HIS A 64 -41.31 5.62 -8.77
CA HIS A 64 -40.18 5.49 -7.85
C HIS A 64 -39.81 4.04 -7.55
N SER A 65 -40.80 3.15 -7.43
CA SER A 65 -40.55 1.70 -7.29
C SER A 65 -39.85 1.14 -8.53
N TRP A 66 -40.35 1.46 -9.73
CA TRP A 66 -39.72 1.04 -10.97
C TRP A 66 -38.28 1.57 -11.09
N LEU A 67 -38.07 2.85 -10.76
CA LEU A 67 -36.74 3.46 -10.81
C LEU A 67 -35.78 2.80 -9.82
N HIS A 68 -36.24 2.48 -8.62
CA HIS A 68 -35.47 1.71 -7.65
C HIS A 68 -35.05 0.35 -8.24
N ASP A 69 -35.97 -0.38 -8.87
CA ASP A 69 -35.66 -1.66 -9.50
C ASP A 69 -34.59 -1.53 -10.60
N GLN A 70 -34.65 -0.47 -11.41
CA GLN A 70 -33.61 -0.20 -12.42
C GLN A 70 -32.22 0.07 -11.79
N ILE A 71 -32.18 0.77 -10.66
CA ILE A 71 -30.94 1.00 -9.94
C ILE A 71 -30.41 -0.31 -9.36
N VAL A 72 -31.26 -1.15 -8.77
CA VAL A 72 -30.87 -2.46 -8.25
C VAL A 72 -30.31 -3.35 -9.36
N ASP A 73 -30.97 -3.39 -10.53
CA ASP A 73 -30.48 -4.14 -11.69
C ASP A 73 -29.10 -3.64 -12.14
N PHE A 74 -28.91 -2.32 -12.20
CA PHE A 74 -27.60 -1.73 -12.49
C PHE A 74 -26.52 -2.15 -11.47
N ILE A 75 -26.84 -2.10 -10.18
CA ILE A 75 -25.91 -2.50 -9.10
C ILE A 75 -25.54 -3.98 -9.21
N ASN A 76 -26.48 -4.86 -9.54
CA ASN A 76 -26.24 -6.29 -9.75
C ASN A 76 -25.31 -6.56 -10.95
N VAL A 77 -25.52 -5.84 -12.06
CA VAL A 77 -24.63 -5.93 -13.23
C VAL A 77 -23.24 -5.40 -12.89
N LEU A 78 -23.16 -4.26 -12.20
CA LEU A 78 -21.92 -3.66 -11.74
C LEU A 78 -21.10 -4.63 -10.88
N GLU A 79 -21.72 -5.28 -9.89
CA GLU A 79 -21.04 -6.25 -9.04
C GLU A 79 -20.53 -7.47 -9.84
N LYS A 80 -21.37 -8.01 -10.73
CA LYS A 80 -21.01 -9.17 -11.55
C LYS A 80 -19.81 -8.88 -12.44
N ASP A 81 -19.80 -7.74 -13.12
CA ASP A 81 -18.71 -7.38 -14.04
C ASP A 81 -17.43 -7.01 -13.29
N LEU A 82 -17.55 -6.31 -12.16
CA LEU A 82 -16.40 -5.97 -11.32
C LEU A 82 -15.72 -7.21 -10.75
N ALA A 83 -16.48 -8.26 -10.44
CA ALA A 83 -15.95 -9.53 -9.94
C ALA A 83 -15.16 -10.33 -11.01
N SER A 84 -15.13 -9.88 -12.26
CA SER A 84 -14.29 -10.49 -13.29
C SER A 84 -12.80 -10.11 -13.12
N ASN A 85 -11.90 -10.96 -13.61
CA ASN A 85 -10.45 -10.69 -13.58
C ASN A 85 -9.99 -9.69 -14.67
N ASP A 86 -10.90 -9.09 -15.43
CA ASP A 86 -10.61 -8.29 -16.63
C ASP A 86 -10.74 -6.77 -16.38
N ILE A 87 -10.75 -6.34 -15.12
CA ILE A 87 -10.87 -4.92 -14.74
C ILE A 87 -9.49 -4.27 -14.64
N ASN A 88 -9.28 -3.23 -15.45
CA ASN A 88 -8.00 -2.53 -15.54
C ASN A 88 -7.79 -1.49 -14.42
N SER A 89 -8.85 -0.88 -13.90
CA SER A 89 -8.76 0.17 -12.86
C SER A 89 -10.09 0.33 -12.12
N TYR A 90 -10.12 -0.04 -10.84
CA TYR A 90 -11.29 0.17 -9.98
C TYR A 90 -11.58 1.67 -9.75
N ASP A 91 -10.54 2.49 -9.66
CA ASP A 91 -10.65 3.94 -9.43
C ASP A 91 -11.46 4.64 -10.54
N THR A 92 -11.11 4.39 -11.80
CA THR A 92 -11.79 4.99 -12.95
C THR A 92 -13.27 4.64 -12.96
N ILE A 93 -13.60 3.35 -12.78
CA ILE A 93 -14.99 2.88 -12.78
C ILE A 93 -15.75 3.44 -11.58
N LEU A 94 -15.13 3.46 -10.39
CA LEU A 94 -15.74 4.04 -9.19
C LEU A 94 -16.08 5.51 -9.41
N GLY A 95 -15.17 6.29 -10.00
CA GLY A 95 -15.39 7.69 -10.35
C GLY A 95 -16.60 7.87 -11.29
N GLN A 96 -16.73 7.03 -12.32
CA GLN A 96 -17.87 7.05 -13.23
C GLN A 96 -19.19 6.70 -12.53
N CYS A 97 -19.21 5.68 -11.67
CA CYS A 97 -20.39 5.30 -10.90
C CYS A 97 -20.80 6.39 -9.90
N MET A 98 -19.81 7.01 -9.23
CA MET A 98 -20.06 8.11 -8.29
C MET A 98 -20.57 9.35 -9.00
N TYR A 99 -20.03 9.68 -10.19
CA TYR A 99 -20.56 10.77 -11.02
C TYR A 99 -21.98 10.48 -11.49
N PHE A 100 -22.27 9.25 -11.92
CA PHE A 100 -23.62 8.82 -12.27
C PHE A 100 -24.59 9.04 -11.09
N GLY A 101 -24.31 8.48 -9.92
CA GLY A 101 -25.16 8.69 -8.73
C GLY A 101 -25.31 10.17 -8.33
N LEU A 102 -24.23 10.94 -8.40
CA LEU A 102 -24.28 12.39 -8.13
C LEU A 102 -25.15 13.14 -9.13
N SER A 103 -25.05 12.82 -10.42
CA SER A 103 -25.85 13.48 -11.46
C SER A 103 -27.35 13.27 -11.26
N PHE A 104 -27.74 12.14 -10.66
CA PHE A 104 -29.13 11.80 -10.35
C PHE A 104 -29.62 12.37 -9.01
N SER A 105 -28.71 12.76 -8.11
CA SER A 105 -29.10 13.42 -6.85
C SER A 105 -29.90 14.71 -7.09
N ARG A 106 -29.67 15.39 -8.21
CA ARG A 106 -30.41 16.59 -8.64
C ARG A 106 -31.87 16.31 -8.99
N VAL A 107 -32.18 15.07 -9.38
CA VAL A 107 -33.54 14.60 -9.64
C VAL A 107 -34.05 13.76 -8.46
N GLY A 108 -33.48 13.93 -7.26
CA GLY A 108 -33.96 13.31 -6.03
C GLY A 108 -33.56 11.85 -5.86
N VAL A 109 -32.60 11.35 -6.65
CA VAL A 109 -32.22 9.92 -6.65
C VAL A 109 -30.72 9.81 -6.43
N ASP A 110 -30.31 9.43 -5.22
CA ASP A 110 -28.90 9.19 -4.90
C ASP A 110 -28.69 7.77 -4.40
N PHE A 111 -27.93 6.99 -5.16
CA PHE A 111 -27.65 5.58 -4.91
C PHE A 111 -26.16 5.30 -4.69
N ARG A 112 -25.34 6.34 -4.44
CA ARG A 112 -23.90 6.17 -4.17
C ARG A 112 -23.62 5.30 -2.95
N SER A 113 -24.53 5.31 -1.97
CA SER A 113 -24.51 4.43 -0.80
C SER A 113 -24.64 2.94 -1.15
N LEU A 114 -25.26 2.61 -2.29
CA LEU A 114 -25.37 1.24 -2.80
C LEU A 114 -24.13 0.82 -3.60
N ILE A 115 -23.45 1.78 -4.24
CA ILE A 115 -22.22 1.54 -5.01
C ILE A 115 -21.04 1.17 -4.11
N ALA A 116 -20.82 1.91 -3.02
CA ALA A 116 -19.61 1.73 -2.20
C ALA A 116 -19.44 0.29 -1.64
N PRO A 117 -20.47 -0.39 -1.09
CA PRO A 117 -20.35 -1.76 -0.62
C PRO A 117 -19.93 -2.77 -1.70
N VAL A 118 -20.35 -2.57 -2.96
CA VAL A 118 -19.96 -3.43 -4.08
C VAL A 118 -18.45 -3.39 -4.30
N PHE A 119 -17.87 -2.18 -4.36
CA PHE A 119 -16.43 -2.02 -4.55
C PHE A 119 -15.63 -2.57 -3.36
N ILE A 120 -16.07 -2.30 -2.13
CA ILE A 120 -15.44 -2.86 -0.92
C ILE A 120 -15.40 -4.39 -1.02
N LYS A 121 -16.52 -5.03 -1.37
CA LYS A 121 -16.62 -6.49 -1.49
C LYS A 121 -15.67 -7.04 -2.55
N VAL A 122 -15.73 -6.51 -3.79
CA VAL A 122 -14.94 -7.04 -4.91
C VAL A 122 -13.44 -6.81 -4.70
N ILE A 123 -13.03 -5.61 -4.30
CA ILE A 123 -11.61 -5.29 -4.05
C ILE A 123 -11.07 -6.20 -2.94
N SER A 124 -11.84 -6.42 -1.87
CA SER A 124 -11.45 -7.34 -0.79
C SER A 124 -11.24 -8.77 -1.28
N GLN A 125 -12.16 -9.30 -2.10
CA GLN A 125 -12.09 -10.66 -2.61
C GLN A 125 -10.90 -10.87 -3.56
N ASN A 126 -10.65 -9.90 -4.44
CA ASN A 126 -9.51 -9.94 -5.33
C ASN A 126 -8.20 -9.87 -4.53
N PHE A 127 -8.09 -8.93 -3.58
CA PHE A 127 -6.92 -8.81 -2.72
C PHE A 127 -6.63 -10.14 -1.98
N GLN A 128 -7.66 -10.74 -1.39
CA GLN A 128 -7.54 -12.04 -0.72
C GLN A 128 -7.04 -13.15 -1.66
N THR A 129 -7.68 -13.28 -2.83
CA THR A 129 -7.34 -14.32 -3.81
C THR A 129 -5.91 -14.17 -4.29
N THR A 130 -5.49 -12.94 -4.56
CA THR A 130 -4.14 -12.63 -5.04
C THR A 130 -3.08 -12.88 -3.96
N VAL A 131 -3.31 -12.47 -2.71
CA VAL A 131 -2.38 -12.74 -1.60
C VAL A 131 -2.26 -14.24 -1.32
N VAL A 132 -3.37 -15.00 -1.37
CA VAL A 132 -3.32 -16.48 -1.23
C VAL A 132 -2.46 -17.10 -2.33
N ARG A 133 -2.59 -16.62 -3.58
CA ARG A 133 -1.74 -17.07 -4.70
C ARG A 133 -0.26 -16.77 -4.44
N ILE A 134 0.07 -15.56 -4.00
CA ILE A 134 1.45 -15.13 -3.68
C ILE A 134 2.03 -15.99 -2.56
N THR A 135 1.24 -16.29 -1.52
CA THR A 135 1.63 -17.16 -0.41
C THR A 135 1.99 -18.57 -0.90
N ARG A 136 1.17 -19.13 -1.80
CA ARG A 136 1.42 -20.45 -2.41
C ARG A 136 2.65 -20.45 -3.30
N GLN A 137 2.93 -19.35 -4.01
CA GLN A 137 4.17 -19.22 -4.78
C GLN A 137 5.38 -19.22 -3.85
N PHE A 138 5.32 -18.52 -2.71
CA PHE A 138 6.39 -18.58 -1.71
C PHE A 138 6.64 -20.00 -1.20
N GLU A 139 5.59 -20.77 -0.91
CA GLU A 139 5.69 -22.18 -0.50
C GLU A 139 6.49 -23.02 -1.53
N GLN A 140 6.20 -22.84 -2.82
CA GLN A 140 6.92 -23.55 -3.88
C GLN A 140 8.38 -23.09 -4.04
N GLU A 141 8.63 -21.79 -3.85
CA GLU A 141 9.98 -21.22 -3.97
C GLU A 141 10.87 -21.63 -2.79
N ILE A 142 10.32 -21.70 -1.56
CA ILE A 142 11.12 -22.09 -0.39
C ILE A 142 11.47 -23.59 -0.41
N GLU A 143 10.62 -24.46 -0.96
CA GLU A 143 10.93 -25.89 -1.15
C GLU A 143 12.11 -26.11 -2.11
N ARG A 144 12.31 -25.21 -3.07
CA ARG A 144 13.41 -25.28 -4.05
C ARG A 144 14.62 -24.46 -3.63
N TYR A 145 14.53 -23.77 -2.51
CA TYR A 145 15.55 -22.84 -2.06
C TYR A 145 16.78 -23.60 -1.54
N THR A 146 17.96 -23.17 -1.98
CA THR A 146 19.23 -23.65 -1.45
C THR A 146 19.88 -22.53 -0.67
N LEU A 147 20.37 -22.85 0.52
CA LEU A 147 21.12 -21.92 1.38
C LEU A 147 22.52 -21.71 0.80
N ILE A 148 22.60 -21.01 -0.33
CA ILE A 148 23.88 -20.66 -0.93
C ILE A 148 24.53 -19.64 0.00
N ASN A 149 25.70 -20.00 0.52
CA ASN A 149 26.53 -19.13 1.32
C ASN A 149 27.11 -18.02 0.44
N LYS A 150 26.29 -17.04 0.07
CA LYS A 150 26.79 -15.82 -0.57
C LYS A 150 27.49 -15.01 0.53
N VAL A 151 28.78 -14.78 0.33
CA VAL A 151 29.49 -13.74 1.09
C VAL A 151 28.64 -12.48 0.96
N PRO A 152 28.15 -11.89 2.07
CA PRO A 152 27.31 -10.71 1.98
C PRO A 152 28.06 -9.66 1.16
N ASN A 153 27.38 -9.07 0.16
CA ASN A 153 27.93 -8.02 -0.70
C ASN A 153 28.16 -6.69 0.08
N ALA A 154 28.61 -6.77 1.33
CA ALA A 154 29.01 -5.63 2.13
C ALA A 154 30.23 -4.90 1.51
N ILE A 155 31.10 -5.60 0.78
CA ILE A 155 32.38 -5.05 0.29
C ILE A 155 32.22 -4.13 -0.94
N LYS A 156 31.08 -4.16 -1.66
CA LYS A 156 30.80 -3.23 -2.77
C LYS A 156 29.97 -1.99 -2.39
N ARG A 157 29.54 -1.88 -1.13
CA ARG A 157 28.53 -0.88 -0.70
C ARG A 157 29.08 0.38 -0.04
N SER A 158 30.39 0.67 -0.11
CA SER A 158 30.97 1.90 0.46
C SER A 158 30.90 3.14 -0.46
N LYS A 159 30.08 3.16 -1.51
CA LYS A 159 29.92 4.34 -2.38
C LYS A 159 28.44 4.60 -2.68
N SER A 160 27.75 5.20 -1.72
CA SER A 160 26.65 6.20 -1.86
C SER A 160 25.80 6.23 -0.59
N VAL A 161 26.38 6.66 0.53
CA VAL A 161 25.57 7.15 1.65
C VAL A 161 25.41 8.65 1.43
N ASP A 162 24.52 9.00 0.50
CA ASP A 162 23.85 10.29 0.57
C ASP A 162 22.65 10.12 1.51
N LYS A 163 22.83 10.65 2.72
CA LYS A 163 21.76 10.81 3.71
C LYS A 163 20.71 11.78 3.14
N SER A 164 19.53 11.27 2.78
CA SER A 164 18.24 11.98 2.94
C SER A 164 17.03 11.25 2.36
N ASP A 165 17.15 10.07 1.76
CA ASP A 165 15.94 9.38 1.28
C ASP A 165 15.38 8.46 2.38
N THR A 166 14.40 8.96 3.14
CA THR A 166 13.46 8.15 3.92
C THR A 166 12.53 7.34 3.00
N GLY A 167 13.08 6.80 1.92
CA GLY A 167 12.34 6.23 0.81
C GLY A 167 11.64 4.95 1.24
N ASN A 168 10.42 4.76 0.73
CA ASN A 168 9.60 3.56 0.89
C ASN A 168 10.19 2.32 0.19
N HIS A 169 11.51 2.23 0.03
CA HIS A 169 12.18 1.16 -0.67
C HIS A 169 12.24 -0.11 0.18
N PRO A 170 12.13 -1.30 -0.44
CA PRO A 170 12.32 -2.57 0.24
C PRO A 170 13.71 -2.66 0.88
N PRO A 171 13.85 -3.30 2.06
CA PRO A 171 15.16 -3.54 2.67
C PRO A 171 16.10 -4.28 1.74
N GLU A 172 17.31 -3.75 1.51
CA GLU A 172 18.32 -4.40 0.66
C GLU A 172 18.74 -5.80 1.17
N THR A 173 18.57 -6.06 2.47
CA THR A 173 18.83 -7.37 3.09
C THR A 173 17.98 -8.49 2.50
N LEU A 174 16.80 -8.18 1.94
CA LEU A 174 15.96 -9.16 1.25
C LEU A 174 16.63 -9.73 0.01
N LEU A 175 17.53 -8.99 -0.65
CA LEU A 175 18.22 -9.43 -1.86
C LEU A 175 19.14 -10.64 -1.62
N ASP A 176 19.57 -10.85 -0.38
CA ASP A 176 20.33 -12.04 0.02
C ASP A 176 19.44 -13.30 0.05
N PHE A 177 18.12 -13.14 0.14
CA PHE A 177 17.13 -14.21 0.34
C PHE A 177 16.01 -14.18 -0.71
N THR A 178 16.25 -14.83 -1.85
CA THR A 178 15.35 -14.81 -3.02
C THR A 178 13.88 -15.11 -2.70
N PRO A 179 13.50 -16.12 -1.90
CA PRO A 179 12.08 -16.39 -1.60
C PRO A 179 11.39 -15.20 -0.92
N LEU A 180 12.05 -14.54 0.04
CA LEU A 180 11.50 -13.38 0.74
C LEU A 180 11.41 -12.16 -0.18
N ALA A 181 12.41 -11.94 -1.04
CA ALA A 181 12.41 -10.85 -2.01
C ALA A 181 11.26 -10.99 -3.02
N LEU A 182 11.06 -12.20 -3.58
CA LEU A 182 9.97 -12.46 -4.52
C LEU A 182 8.60 -12.24 -3.87
N TYR A 183 8.38 -12.81 -2.68
CA TYR A 183 7.15 -12.59 -1.92
C TYR A 183 6.90 -11.11 -1.64
N CYS A 184 7.93 -10.37 -1.18
CA CYS A 184 7.82 -8.93 -0.93
C CYS A 184 7.42 -8.17 -2.20
N ASN A 185 8.08 -8.44 -3.33
CA ASN A 185 7.82 -7.73 -4.59
C ASN A 185 6.39 -7.96 -5.08
N GLU A 186 5.89 -9.19 -5.00
CA GLU A 186 4.52 -9.49 -5.41
C GLU A 186 3.50 -8.79 -4.50
N ILE A 187 3.72 -8.77 -3.18
CA ILE A 187 2.85 -8.01 -2.25
C ILE A 187 2.87 -6.51 -2.58
N LEU A 188 4.03 -5.95 -2.95
CA LEU A 188 4.14 -4.54 -3.36
C LEU A 188 3.38 -4.25 -4.66
N THR A 189 3.37 -5.19 -5.60
CA THR A 189 2.55 -5.07 -6.82
C THR A 189 1.07 -4.93 -6.45
N VAL A 190 0.56 -5.79 -5.57
CA VAL A 190 -0.84 -5.71 -5.11
C VAL A 190 -1.12 -4.40 -4.36
N PHE A 191 -0.18 -3.92 -3.55
CA PHE A 191 -0.29 -2.61 -2.89
C PHE A 191 -0.31 -1.44 -3.85
N ASN A 192 0.46 -1.51 -4.94
CA ASN A 192 0.50 -0.47 -5.96
C ASN A 192 -0.79 -0.39 -6.78
N GLU A 193 -1.54 -1.50 -6.90
CA GLU A 193 -2.87 -1.53 -7.47
C GLU A 193 -3.91 -1.02 -6.46
N LEU A 194 -3.88 -1.53 -5.22
CA LEU A 194 -4.81 -1.16 -4.16
C LEU A 194 -4.77 0.34 -3.84
N ARG A 195 -3.58 0.97 -3.83
CA ARG A 195 -3.45 2.41 -3.49
C ARG A 195 -4.25 3.34 -4.39
N LEU A 196 -4.56 2.93 -5.62
CA LEU A 196 -5.35 3.73 -6.56
C LEU A 196 -6.81 3.83 -6.10
N CYS A 197 -7.32 2.79 -5.44
CA CYS A 197 -8.67 2.75 -4.88
C CYS A 197 -8.66 1.91 -3.61
N ALA A 198 -8.31 2.53 -2.48
CA ALA A 198 -8.23 1.88 -1.17
C ALA A 198 -9.36 2.39 -0.24
N PRO A 199 -10.58 1.80 -0.31
CA PRO A 199 -11.63 2.12 0.64
C PRO A 199 -11.14 1.94 2.08
N ILE A 200 -11.33 2.96 2.92
CA ILE A 200 -10.87 2.94 4.32
C ILE A 200 -11.45 1.77 5.12
N ALA A 201 -12.66 1.32 4.75
CA ALA A 201 -13.33 0.17 5.34
C ALA A 201 -12.55 -1.15 5.15
N LEU A 202 -11.62 -1.23 4.19
CA LEU A 202 -10.79 -2.41 3.95
C LEU A 202 -9.57 -2.52 4.85
N ALA A 203 -9.24 -1.48 5.61
CA ALA A 203 -8.00 -1.45 6.40
C ALA A 203 -7.87 -2.65 7.37
N PRO A 204 -8.92 -3.06 8.13
CA PRO A 204 -8.86 -4.25 8.97
C PRO A 204 -8.67 -5.52 8.13
N THR A 205 -9.51 -5.71 7.11
CA THR A 205 -9.53 -6.91 6.27
C THR A 205 -8.21 -7.14 5.54
N VAL A 206 -7.62 -6.09 4.96
CA VAL A 206 -6.31 -6.15 4.29
C VAL A 206 -5.21 -6.54 5.28
N THR A 207 -5.24 -5.96 6.49
CA THR A 207 -4.28 -6.27 7.55
C THR A 207 -4.38 -7.74 7.98
N GLU A 208 -5.60 -8.24 8.18
CA GLU A 208 -5.86 -9.63 8.57
C GLU A 208 -5.45 -10.64 7.50
N ILE A 209 -5.72 -10.36 6.23
CA ILE A 209 -5.32 -11.21 5.09
C ILE A 209 -3.78 -11.31 5.03
N LEU A 210 -3.08 -10.19 5.18
CA LEU A 210 -1.62 -10.17 5.17
C LEU A 210 -1.01 -10.84 6.39
N GLU A 211 -1.59 -10.64 7.58
CA GLU A 211 -1.17 -11.34 8.80
C GLU A 211 -1.29 -12.85 8.62
N ALA A 212 -2.43 -13.33 8.11
CA ALA A 212 -2.64 -14.75 7.82
C ALA A 212 -1.64 -15.29 6.78
N SER A 213 -1.36 -14.51 5.73
CA SER A 213 -0.33 -14.82 4.73
C SER A 213 1.05 -14.96 5.35
N LEU A 214 1.45 -14.01 6.19
CA LEU A 214 2.74 -14.02 6.90
C LEU A 214 2.85 -15.18 7.90
N GLU A 215 1.75 -15.56 8.57
CA GLU A 215 1.71 -16.75 9.41
C GLU A 215 1.96 -18.04 8.62
N ILE A 216 1.40 -18.15 7.41
CA ILE A 216 1.63 -19.29 6.52
C ILE A 216 3.09 -19.29 6.03
N VAL A 217 3.61 -18.13 5.61
CA VAL A 217 5.03 -17.96 5.26
C VAL A 217 5.93 -18.42 6.41
N CYS A 218 5.65 -18.00 7.65
CA CYS A 218 6.41 -18.42 8.82
C CYS A 218 6.36 -19.95 9.06
N LYS A 219 5.18 -20.55 8.91
CA LYS A 219 5.02 -22.02 9.01
C LYS A 219 5.81 -22.75 7.91
N ASN A 220 5.84 -22.23 6.69
CA ASN A 220 6.62 -22.80 5.59
C ASN A 220 8.13 -22.70 5.84
N ILE A 221 8.60 -21.58 6.41
CA ILE A 221 10.00 -21.42 6.84
C ILE A 221 10.36 -22.48 7.89
N LEU A 222 9.49 -22.70 8.88
CA LEU A 222 9.70 -23.75 9.89
C LEU A 222 9.68 -25.15 9.27
N SER A 223 8.77 -25.41 8.33
CA SER A 223 8.69 -26.70 7.63
C SER A 223 9.99 -27.01 6.88
N PHE A 224 10.49 -26.04 6.13
CA PHE A 224 11.79 -26.12 5.45
C PHE A 224 12.93 -26.40 6.43
N TYR A 225 13.00 -25.67 7.55
CA TYR A 225 14.01 -25.92 8.58
C TYR A 225 13.96 -27.36 9.11
N ARG A 226 12.76 -27.87 9.42
CA ARG A 226 12.60 -29.22 9.99
C ARG A 226 13.04 -30.31 9.02
N GLN A 227 12.83 -30.11 7.72
CA GLN A 227 13.23 -31.04 6.67
C GLN A 227 14.76 -31.05 6.50
N GLU A 228 15.40 -29.89 6.49
CA GLU A 228 16.80 -29.77 6.08
C GLU A 228 17.82 -29.64 7.24
N GLN A 229 17.39 -29.35 8.48
CA GLN A 229 18.29 -29.03 9.61
C GLN A 229 19.38 -30.08 9.92
N GLN A 230 19.13 -31.36 9.60
CA GLN A 230 20.08 -32.45 9.83
C GLN A 230 21.24 -32.41 8.82
N ALA A 231 20.98 -31.90 7.61
CA ALA A 231 21.97 -31.78 6.54
C ALA A 231 22.78 -30.47 6.60
N PHE A 232 22.31 -29.47 7.35
CA PHE A 232 22.98 -28.17 7.41
C PHE A 232 24.39 -28.25 8.01
N THR A 233 25.34 -27.69 7.25
CA THR A 233 26.64 -27.26 7.76
C THR A 233 26.48 -26.11 8.77
N ALA A 234 27.52 -25.86 9.58
CA ALA A 234 27.50 -24.75 10.54
C ALA A 234 27.23 -23.38 9.87
N SER A 235 27.76 -23.18 8.66
CA SER A 235 27.55 -21.94 7.91
C SER A 235 26.13 -21.81 7.36
N GLU A 236 25.50 -22.90 6.92
CA GLU A 236 24.11 -22.89 6.47
C GLU A 236 23.15 -22.64 7.64
N ARG A 237 23.45 -23.16 8.84
CA ARG A 237 22.70 -22.84 10.05
C ARG A 237 22.74 -21.34 10.36
N GLU A 238 23.91 -20.71 10.28
CA GLU A 238 24.02 -19.27 10.47
C GLU A 238 23.27 -18.48 9.37
N CYS A 239 23.38 -18.90 8.11
CA CYS A 239 22.64 -18.31 7.00
C CYS A 239 21.12 -18.41 7.23
N PHE A 240 20.64 -19.54 7.74
CA PHE A 240 19.23 -19.75 8.05
C PHE A 240 18.75 -18.86 9.22
N ILE A 241 19.57 -18.64 10.25
CA ILE A 241 19.25 -17.68 11.32
C ILE A 241 19.15 -16.26 10.76
N ARG A 242 20.03 -15.88 9.83
CA ARG A 242 19.95 -14.59 9.13
C ARG A 242 18.69 -14.48 8.28
N PHE A 243 18.29 -15.56 7.59
CA PHE A 243 17.04 -15.63 6.84
C PHE A 243 15.84 -15.38 7.75
N CYS A 244 15.76 -16.06 8.91
CA CYS A 244 14.70 -15.87 9.89
C CYS A 244 14.69 -14.45 10.46
N SER A 245 15.87 -13.90 10.73
CA SER A 245 16.03 -12.52 11.21
C SER A 245 15.56 -11.50 10.17
N CYS A 246 15.86 -11.72 8.87
CA CYS A 246 15.40 -10.87 7.79
C CYS A 246 13.86 -10.90 7.65
N PHE A 247 13.25 -12.09 7.75
CA PHE A 247 11.80 -12.22 7.80
C PHE A 247 11.19 -11.43 8.99
N ALA A 248 11.73 -11.62 10.20
CA ALA A 248 11.17 -11.06 11.43
C ALA A 248 11.39 -9.54 11.59
N TYR A 249 12.59 -9.06 11.27
CA TYR A 249 13.04 -7.71 11.62
C TYR A 249 13.11 -6.77 10.41
N ASP A 250 13.13 -7.28 9.19
CA ASP A 250 13.15 -6.44 7.98
C ASP A 250 11.80 -6.51 7.24
N LEU A 251 11.37 -7.72 6.83
CA LEU A 251 10.18 -7.88 5.99
C LEU A 251 8.89 -7.47 6.70
N ILE A 252 8.60 -8.06 7.87
CA ILE A 252 7.35 -7.77 8.60
C ILE A 252 7.24 -6.27 8.95
N PRO A 253 8.26 -5.61 9.52
CA PRO A 253 8.19 -4.17 9.79
C PRO A 253 8.10 -3.31 8.53
N TYR A 254 8.71 -3.73 7.42
CA TYR A 254 8.56 -3.04 6.14
C TYR A 254 7.13 -3.12 5.61
N LEU A 255 6.54 -4.32 5.54
CA LEU A 255 5.14 -4.48 5.12
C LEU A 255 4.16 -3.75 6.04
N GLN A 256 4.45 -3.69 7.35
CA GLN A 256 3.67 -2.90 8.31
C GLN A 256 3.68 -1.41 7.95
N ARG A 257 4.84 -0.86 7.55
CA ARG A 257 4.94 0.52 7.06
C ARG A 257 4.17 0.71 5.76
N CYS A 258 4.20 -0.26 4.84
CA CYS A 258 3.39 -0.21 3.61
C CYS A 258 1.88 -0.19 3.91
N VAL A 259 1.40 -1.01 4.85
CA VAL A 259 -0.01 -0.96 5.30
C VAL A 259 -0.34 0.42 5.86
N HIS A 260 0.51 1.00 6.71
CA HIS A 260 0.31 2.36 7.24
C HIS A 260 0.41 3.46 6.17
N PHE A 261 1.13 3.23 5.08
CA PHE A 261 1.20 4.17 3.97
C PHE A 261 -0.14 4.22 3.22
N ILE A 262 -0.76 3.05 2.98
CA ILE A 262 -2.07 2.96 2.32
C ILE A 262 -3.20 3.39 3.28
N PHE A 263 -3.09 2.98 4.54
CA PHE A 263 -4.08 3.23 5.59
C PHE A 263 -3.42 3.95 6.79
N PRO A 264 -3.23 5.28 6.71
CA PRO A 264 -2.60 6.03 7.79
C PRO A 264 -3.35 5.87 9.12
N PRO A 265 -2.70 5.40 10.20
CA PRO A 265 -3.36 5.16 11.49
C PRO A 265 -4.04 6.42 12.06
N ALA A 266 -3.46 7.60 11.86
CA ALA A 266 -4.05 8.86 12.29
C ALA A 266 -5.38 9.14 11.57
N THR A 267 -5.46 8.89 10.27
CA THR A 267 -6.68 9.07 9.47
C THR A 267 -7.76 8.09 9.94
N ILE A 268 -7.41 6.82 10.11
CA ILE A 268 -8.34 5.78 10.58
C ILE A 268 -8.87 6.11 11.99
N ALA A 269 -7.97 6.50 12.89
CA ALA A 269 -8.30 6.88 14.26
C ALA A 269 -9.30 8.05 14.29
N ASN A 270 -9.05 9.08 13.47
CA ASN A 270 -9.94 10.23 13.35
C ASN A 270 -11.34 9.85 12.82
N HIS A 271 -11.41 8.99 11.79
CA HIS A 271 -12.70 8.52 11.26
C HIS A 271 -13.50 7.68 12.25
N LEU A 272 -12.83 6.90 13.09
CA LEU A 272 -13.47 6.06 14.11
C LEU A 272 -13.73 6.79 15.44
N GLY A 273 -13.23 8.02 15.61
CA GLY A 273 -13.34 8.77 16.85
C GLY A 273 -12.58 8.16 18.03
N ILE A 274 -11.49 7.43 17.76
CA ILE A 274 -10.66 6.76 18.78
C ILE A 274 -9.19 7.21 18.66
N ASN A 275 -8.36 6.87 19.64
CA ASN A 275 -6.91 7.14 19.56
C ASN A 275 -6.14 5.99 18.87
N VAL A 276 -4.94 6.30 18.37
CA VAL A 276 -4.07 5.33 17.68
C VAL A 276 -3.67 4.14 18.58
N LEU A 277 -3.55 4.37 19.90
CA LEU A 277 -3.28 3.30 20.87
C LEU A 277 -4.40 2.24 20.86
N THR A 278 -5.64 2.67 20.69
CA THR A 278 -6.81 1.79 20.63
C THR A 278 -6.82 0.99 19.33
N LEU A 279 -6.41 1.58 18.20
CA LEU A 279 -6.21 0.84 16.95
C LEU A 279 -5.17 -0.26 17.12
N GLN A 280 -4.01 0.09 17.69
CA GLN A 280 -2.92 -0.85 17.94
C GLN A 280 -3.36 -1.99 18.86
N LYS A 281 -4.12 -1.69 19.92
CA LYS A 281 -4.65 -2.71 20.84
C LYS A 281 -5.58 -3.71 20.12
N HIS A 282 -6.37 -3.25 19.17
CA HIS A 282 -7.30 -4.08 18.41
C HIS A 282 -6.70 -4.67 17.12
N GLY A 283 -5.44 -4.36 16.80
CA GLY A 283 -4.79 -4.84 15.58
C GLY A 283 -5.31 -4.19 14.29
N ILE A 284 -6.06 -3.08 14.38
CA ILE A 284 -6.57 -2.39 13.19
C ILE A 284 -5.38 -1.66 12.54
N THR A 285 -5.02 -2.06 11.32
CA THR A 285 -3.78 -1.65 10.61
C THR A 285 -2.47 -2.12 11.24
N TYR A 286 -2.47 -2.91 12.32
CA TYR A 286 -1.26 -3.38 13.00
C TYR A 286 -1.16 -4.91 12.98
N PHE A 287 -0.05 -5.43 12.48
CA PHE A 287 0.30 -6.84 12.55
C PHE A 287 0.63 -7.25 13.98
N ARG A 288 0.07 -8.38 14.41
CA ARG A 288 0.45 -9.02 15.68
C ARG A 288 1.69 -9.87 15.45
N GLN A 289 2.85 -9.20 15.37
CA GLN A 289 4.14 -9.85 15.09
C GLN A 289 4.42 -11.08 15.95
N ARG A 290 4.01 -11.06 17.23
CA ARG A 290 4.17 -12.21 18.13
C ARG A 290 3.44 -13.45 17.64
N LYS A 291 2.22 -13.28 17.11
CA LYS A 291 1.41 -14.37 16.55
C LYS A 291 2.03 -14.89 15.25
N ILE A 292 2.51 -13.99 14.39
CA ILE A 292 3.19 -14.35 13.14
C ILE A 292 4.45 -15.19 13.40
N LEU A 293 5.25 -14.78 14.39
CA LEU A 293 6.58 -15.34 14.66
C LEU A 293 6.57 -16.53 15.64
N GLU A 294 5.44 -16.84 16.27
CA GLU A 294 5.29 -17.97 17.21
C GLU A 294 5.94 -19.28 16.71
N PRO A 295 5.81 -19.69 15.42
CA PRO A 295 6.40 -20.93 14.95
C PRO A 295 7.94 -20.98 14.98
N ILE A 296 8.61 -19.84 14.82
CA ILE A 296 10.07 -19.75 14.71
C ILE A 296 10.72 -18.98 15.86
N GLU A 297 9.97 -18.64 16.91
CA GLU A 297 10.45 -17.78 18.01
C GLU A 297 11.76 -18.29 18.62
N TYR A 298 11.90 -19.61 18.78
CA TYR A 298 13.10 -20.27 19.32
C TYR A 298 14.31 -20.28 18.39
N LEU A 299 14.14 -19.93 17.11
CA LEU A 299 15.20 -19.85 16.10
C LEU A 299 15.72 -18.41 15.92
N LEU A 300 14.99 -17.43 16.46
CA LEU A 300 15.38 -16.03 16.39
C LEU A 300 16.44 -15.73 17.46
N PRO A 301 17.49 -14.95 17.14
CA PRO A 301 18.38 -14.43 18.16
C PRO A 301 17.58 -13.59 19.15
N ASP A 302 17.96 -13.62 20.44
CA ASP A 302 17.40 -12.68 21.40
C ASP A 302 17.55 -11.26 20.85
N LYS A 303 16.48 -10.44 20.93
CA LYS A 303 16.46 -9.08 20.33
C LYS A 303 17.69 -8.24 20.69
N MET A 304 18.27 -8.48 21.87
CA MET A 304 19.48 -7.83 22.35
C MET A 304 20.75 -8.33 21.64
N GLU A 305 20.83 -9.63 21.35
CA GLU A 305 21.96 -10.27 20.65
C GLU A 305 22.00 -9.92 19.16
N ALA A 306 20.83 -9.74 18.52
CA ALA A 306 20.73 -9.26 17.14
C ALA A 306 21.29 -7.83 16.97
N VAL A 307 20.97 -6.94 17.91
CA VAL A 307 21.50 -5.56 17.96
C VAL A 307 23.00 -5.57 18.27
N ILE A 308 23.46 -6.44 19.18
CA ILE A 308 24.89 -6.58 19.51
C ILE A 308 25.69 -7.14 18.34
N LYS A 309 25.17 -8.10 17.55
CA LYS A 309 25.83 -8.57 16.32
C LYS A 309 25.96 -7.45 15.27
N GLN A 310 24.90 -6.65 15.07
CA GLN A 310 24.95 -5.49 14.16
C GLN A 310 25.99 -4.44 14.62
N VAL A 311 26.09 -4.16 15.92
CA VAL A 311 27.09 -3.22 16.47
C VAL A 311 28.50 -3.82 16.50
N GLY A 312 28.62 -5.14 16.73
CA GLY A 312 29.89 -5.86 16.74
C GLY A 312 30.55 -5.93 15.36
N GLU A 313 29.76 -6.10 14.29
CA GLU A 313 30.27 -6.04 12.91
C GLU A 313 30.78 -4.64 12.54
N ILE A 314 30.19 -3.57 13.11
CA ILE A 314 30.67 -2.19 12.94
C ILE A 314 31.99 -1.96 13.69
N SER A 315 32.15 -2.54 14.89
CA SER A 315 33.34 -2.33 15.72
C SER A 315 34.58 -3.11 15.25
N VAL A 316 34.42 -4.28 14.63
CA VAL A 316 35.56 -5.09 14.15
C VAL A 316 36.14 -4.54 12.83
N GLY A 317 35.35 -3.76 12.07
CA GLY A 317 35.81 -3.07 10.86
C GLY A 317 36.76 -1.88 11.11
N SER A 318 36.72 -1.27 12.30
CA SER A 318 37.56 -0.10 12.62
C SER A 318 38.91 -0.42 13.26
N GLN A 319 39.17 -1.67 13.67
CA GLN A 319 40.41 -2.03 14.38
C GLN A 319 41.52 -2.65 13.51
N ARG A 320 41.32 -2.84 12.20
CA ARG A 320 42.36 -3.38 11.30
C ARG A 320 43.27 -2.34 10.63
N ILE A 321 43.17 -1.05 10.99
CA ILE A 321 44.08 0.00 10.51
C ILE A 321 44.79 0.67 11.70
N ALA A 322 45.51 -0.11 12.52
CA ALA A 322 46.43 0.44 13.51
C ALA A 322 47.43 -0.62 14.00
N SER A 323 48.24 -1.20 13.12
CA SER A 323 49.41 -1.96 13.56
C SER A 323 50.46 -2.14 12.46
N THR A 324 51.20 -1.07 12.14
CA THR A 324 52.59 -1.21 11.68
C THR A 324 53.42 -0.04 12.19
N ALA A 325 54.02 -0.24 13.37
CA ALA A 325 55.11 0.59 13.87
C ALA A 325 56.38 -0.28 13.90
N GLN A 326 57.37 0.08 13.08
CA GLN A 326 58.77 -0.35 13.15
C GLN A 326 59.58 0.91 12.86
N SER A 327 60.18 1.52 13.88
CA SER A 327 61.54 1.28 14.42
C SER A 327 62.59 2.17 13.75
N VAL A 328 63.13 3.08 14.57
CA VAL A 328 64.25 4.02 14.33
C VAL A 328 65.55 3.26 13.99
N PRO A 329 66.50 3.87 13.26
CA PRO A 329 67.70 4.38 13.94
C PRO A 329 68.20 5.75 13.42
N SER A 330 69.21 6.25 14.14
CA SER A 330 69.64 7.64 14.35
C SER A 330 70.68 8.20 13.37
N GLY A 331 70.89 9.52 13.45
CA GLY A 331 72.07 10.29 12.99
C GLY A 331 71.79 11.17 11.76
N ASP A 332 72.35 12.35 11.55
CA ASP A 332 73.11 13.32 12.34
C ASP A 332 73.21 14.60 11.45
N GLU A 333 73.42 15.76 12.08
CA GLU A 333 73.92 17.05 11.56
C GLU A 333 73.16 17.92 10.50
N GLY A 334 73.11 19.24 10.82
CA GLY A 334 73.03 20.38 9.87
C GLY A 334 71.94 21.43 10.19
N GLN A 335 72.20 22.43 11.05
CA GLN A 335 72.44 23.87 10.70
C GLN A 335 71.43 24.46 9.68
N THR A 336 70.71 25.58 9.86
CA THR A 336 71.04 26.90 10.45
C THR A 336 69.82 27.85 10.36
N MET A 337 69.78 28.84 11.26
CA MET A 337 69.29 30.24 11.10
C MET A 337 67.79 30.58 10.91
N ASN A 338 67.24 31.23 11.95
CA ASN A 338 66.32 32.40 11.92
C ASN A 338 67.01 33.63 11.25
N PRO A 339 66.37 34.80 10.96
CA PRO A 339 65.14 35.38 11.56
C PRO A 339 64.22 36.26 10.64
N SER A 340 63.11 36.74 11.23
CA SER A 340 62.52 38.13 11.17
C SER A 340 62.02 38.81 9.88
N GLY A 341 60.91 39.56 10.04
CA GLY A 341 60.37 40.63 9.17
C GLY A 341 58.86 40.44 8.97
N GLU A 342 57.92 41.05 9.71
CA GLU A 342 57.56 42.47 9.92
C GLU A 342 57.01 43.19 8.67
N ASP A 343 55.79 43.73 8.83
CA ASP A 343 55.06 44.79 8.09
C ASP A 343 54.67 44.53 6.61
N ASP A 344 53.60 45.05 6.00
CA ASP A 344 52.61 46.10 6.29
C ASP A 344 51.53 45.90 5.19
N LYS A 345 50.22 45.97 5.42
CA LYS A 345 49.29 47.11 5.17
C LYS A 345 48.15 46.64 4.25
N VAL A 346 46.89 46.64 4.73
CA VAL A 346 45.87 47.72 4.64
C VAL A 346 45.01 47.68 3.35
N GLY A 347 43.69 47.80 3.57
CA GLY A 347 42.63 47.98 2.57
C GLY A 347 41.44 47.06 2.88
N GLU A 348 40.53 47.35 3.82
CA GLU A 348 39.42 48.33 3.69
C GLU A 348 38.71 48.22 2.32
N MET A 349 37.39 48.13 2.17
CA MET A 349 36.27 48.42 3.06
C MET A 349 34.96 47.99 2.36
N SER A 350 33.92 47.65 3.14
CA SER A 350 32.48 47.85 2.84
C SER A 350 31.86 47.09 1.63
N SER A 351 30.58 46.75 1.54
CA SER A 351 29.33 46.91 2.32
C SER A 351 28.34 45.93 1.64
N ALA A 352 27.56 45.10 2.35
CA ALA A 352 26.28 45.39 3.00
C ALA A 352 25.15 45.92 2.08
N GLY A 353 23.99 45.24 2.13
CA GLY A 353 22.69 45.71 1.62
C GLY A 353 22.14 44.80 0.50
N ALA A 354 21.31 43.78 0.74
CA ALA A 354 19.94 43.76 1.26
C ALA A 354 18.84 44.21 0.26
N SER A 355 17.81 43.37 0.17
CA SER A 355 16.39 43.68 -0.12
C SER A 355 15.82 43.42 -1.53
N SER A 356 15.01 42.34 -1.58
CA SER A 356 13.58 42.28 -1.96
C SER A 356 13.09 42.71 -3.35
N SER A 357 12.32 41.83 -4.00
CA SER A 357 10.95 42.01 -4.57
C SER A 357 10.67 40.82 -5.52
N GLU A 358 9.68 39.95 -5.27
CA GLU A 358 8.27 40.05 -5.67
C GLU A 358 8.02 40.44 -7.14
N GLY A 359 7.37 39.55 -7.88
CA GLY A 359 6.93 39.76 -9.26
C GLY A 359 6.11 38.58 -9.79
N ILE A 360 4.79 38.74 -9.74
CA ILE A 360 3.73 37.91 -10.33
C ILE A 360 3.57 38.32 -11.82
N LEU A 361 3.28 37.38 -12.72
CA LEU A 361 2.21 37.41 -13.76
C LEU A 361 2.54 36.54 -14.99
N GLU A 362 1.54 35.70 -15.32
CA GLU A 362 1.01 35.34 -16.65
C GLU A 362 1.94 35.13 -17.85
N GLU A 363 1.93 33.91 -18.39
CA GLU A 363 1.27 33.59 -19.68
C GLU A 363 0.81 32.13 -19.74
#